data_AF-A0A1C7MAX9-F1
#
_entry.id   AF-A0A1C7MAX9-F1
#
_cell.length_a   1.000
_cell.length_b   1.000
_cell.length_c   1.000
_cell.angle_alpha   90.00
_cell.angle_beta   90.00
_cell.angle_gamma   90.00
#
_symmetry.space_group_name_H-M   'P 1'
#
loop_
_entity.id
_entity.type
_entity.pdbx_description
1 polymer ?
#
loop_
_entity_poly.entity_id
_entity_poly.type
_entity_poly.pdbx_seq_one_letter_code
_entity_poly.pdbx_strand_id
1 'polypeptide(L)'
;MSLRAAASETVRRDYIRAKVLHDHIERAVRRDPKNEIALAEGLTYATAISLVDEEAPDSPDPNPGNSSIDESARACLPGSLTKNDMMSMGPPPPNMDQQFRSLLSAELKQTLLSILDFWSDENDTDENRLETAIRLHEDIEHQKNRISKQENELQDYQKRIQHLVAEINEIHPRLEDELTNALLTLPPILNASRTAQYELLATTIETSLLKLSLIRARAHSALYGHTSPKNPDATMSRALAAARDKIREKERAQEREEKVLDEQIDQYQKMLDLVGGRDGSFGQVVKDMARVKRETEECRRDLRRLGWTGD
;
A
#
# COMPACT_ATOMS: atom_id res chain seq x y z
N MET A 1 16.87 -27.96 -2.82
CA MET A 1 17.57 -29.25 -2.57
C MET A 1 17.38 -29.60 -1.10
N SER A 2 17.19 -30.87 -0.75
CA SER A 2 17.01 -31.38 0.63
C SER A 2 15.58 -31.61 1.16
N LEU A 3 14.69 -32.20 0.35
CA LEU A 3 13.57 -32.99 0.90
C LEU A 3 13.73 -34.48 0.54
N ARG A 4 14.24 -34.78 -0.66
CA ARG A 4 14.61 -36.15 -1.06
C ARG A 4 15.80 -36.74 -0.30
N ALA A 5 16.78 -35.91 0.08
CA ALA A 5 17.94 -36.36 0.87
C ALA A 5 17.52 -36.72 2.31
N ALA A 6 16.70 -35.88 2.94
CA ALA A 6 16.13 -36.16 4.26
C ALA A 6 15.30 -37.45 4.28
N ALA A 7 14.51 -37.71 3.23
CA ALA A 7 13.71 -38.94 3.11
C ALA A 7 14.55 -40.21 2.89
N SER A 8 15.73 -40.13 2.26
CA SER A 8 16.63 -41.29 2.14
C SER A 8 17.40 -41.56 3.43
N GLU A 9 17.72 -40.53 4.21
CA GLU A 9 18.39 -40.66 5.49
C GLU A 9 17.50 -41.33 6.55
N THR A 10 16.20 -41.03 6.57
CA THR A 10 15.25 -41.66 7.49
C THR A 10 15.10 -43.16 7.22
N VAL A 11 14.93 -43.54 5.94
CA VAL A 11 14.80 -44.95 5.53
C VAL A 11 16.05 -45.77 5.89
N ARG A 12 17.25 -45.18 5.74
CA ARG A 12 18.51 -45.84 6.10
C ARG A 12 18.65 -46.01 7.62
N ARG A 13 18.28 -44.99 8.40
CA ARG A 13 18.28 -45.06 9.88
C ARG A 13 17.30 -46.11 10.41
N ASP A 14 16.11 -46.19 9.82
CA ASP A 14 15.12 -47.20 10.18
C ASP A 14 15.61 -48.62 9.87
N TYR A 15 16.28 -48.82 8.74
CA TYR A 15 16.90 -50.10 8.38
C TYR A 15 18.03 -50.50 9.34
N ILE A 16 18.88 -49.57 9.76
CA ILE A 16 19.97 -49.85 10.71
C ILE A 16 19.41 -50.17 12.10
N ARG A 17 18.41 -49.42 12.58
CA ARG A 17 17.71 -49.69 13.84
C ARG A 17 17.08 -51.09 13.83
N ALA A 18 16.37 -51.41 12.75
CA ALA A 18 15.80 -52.73 12.51
C ALA A 18 16.85 -53.84 12.57
N LYS A 19 17.98 -53.65 11.89
CA LYS A 19 19.08 -54.62 11.87
C LYS A 19 19.70 -54.83 13.24
N VAL A 20 19.97 -53.76 14.00
CA VAL A 20 20.55 -53.85 15.35
C VAL A 20 19.61 -54.57 16.32
N LEU A 21 18.31 -54.27 16.27
CA LEU A 21 17.30 -54.98 17.07
C LEU A 21 17.23 -56.45 16.70
N HIS A 22 17.21 -56.76 15.40
CA HIS A 22 17.18 -58.13 14.91
C HIS A 22 18.40 -58.94 15.35
N ASP A 23 19.60 -58.37 15.19
CA ASP A 23 20.87 -58.97 15.64
C ASP A 23 20.89 -59.24 17.15
N HIS A 24 20.36 -58.31 17.96
CA HIS A 24 20.27 -58.47 19.41
C HIS A 24 19.30 -59.57 19.81
N ILE A 25 18.14 -59.64 19.16
CA ILE A 25 17.14 -60.68 19.40
C ILE A 25 17.69 -62.04 18.98
N GLU A 26 18.34 -62.13 17.80
CA GLU A 26 18.96 -63.38 17.33
C GLU A 26 20.03 -63.88 18.30
N ARG A 27 20.84 -62.97 18.85
CA ARG A 27 21.85 -63.32 19.87
C ARG A 27 21.23 -63.72 21.22
N ALA A 28 20.11 -63.11 21.62
CA ALA A 28 19.38 -63.51 22.81
C ALA A 28 18.79 -64.93 22.67
N VAL A 29 18.24 -65.26 21.49
CA VAL A 29 17.74 -66.60 21.15
C VAL A 29 18.85 -67.64 21.19
N ARG A 30 20.04 -67.33 20.63
CA ARG A 30 21.20 -68.26 20.65
C ARG A 30 21.73 -68.55 22.06
N ARG A 31 21.46 -67.68 23.05
CA ARG A 31 21.93 -67.86 24.43
C ARG A 31 21.03 -68.75 25.27
N ASP A 32 19.75 -68.90 24.91
CA ASP A 32 18.81 -69.74 25.67
C ASP A 32 17.89 -70.56 24.72
N PRO A 33 18.36 -71.73 24.23
CA PRO A 33 17.65 -72.53 23.23
C PRO A 33 16.35 -73.14 23.76
N LYS A 34 16.04 -72.99 25.05
CA LYS A 34 14.78 -73.47 25.64
C LYS A 34 13.61 -72.52 25.42
N ASN A 35 13.86 -71.26 25.06
CA ASN A 35 12.83 -70.25 24.78
C ASN A 35 12.62 -69.98 23.27
N GLU A 36 13.17 -70.84 22.40
CA GLU A 36 13.12 -70.70 20.94
C GLU A 36 11.69 -70.55 20.40
N ILE A 37 10.71 -71.23 21.02
CA ILE A 37 9.30 -71.23 20.60
C ILE A 37 8.58 -69.93 21.00
N ALA A 38 8.84 -69.41 22.22
CA ALA A 38 8.21 -68.18 22.70
C ALA A 38 8.79 -66.90 22.03
N LEU A 39 10.07 -66.93 21.67
CA LEU A 39 10.73 -65.81 20.96
C LEU A 39 10.40 -65.81 19.46
N ALA A 40 10.25 -66.98 18.82
CA ALA A 40 9.85 -67.06 17.42
C ALA A 40 8.44 -66.48 17.16
N GLU A 41 7.52 -66.62 18.13
CA GLU A 41 6.20 -65.98 18.08
C GLU A 41 6.25 -64.47 18.37
N GLY A 42 7.22 -63.99 19.16
CA GLY A 42 7.45 -62.56 19.41
C GLY A 42 8.15 -61.80 18.28
N LEU A 43 8.65 -62.52 17.25
CA LEU A 43 9.53 -62.01 16.19
C LEU A 43 8.79 -61.44 14.96
N THR A 44 7.46 -61.41 14.96
CA THR A 44 6.73 -60.65 13.93
C THR A 44 6.84 -59.16 14.22
N TYR A 45 7.43 -58.41 13.29
CA TYR A 45 7.51 -56.93 13.28
C TYR A 45 6.24 -56.19 13.75
N ALA A 46 5.06 -56.80 13.62
CA ALA A 46 3.78 -56.27 14.05
C ALA A 46 3.65 -56.07 15.57
N THR A 47 4.22 -56.95 16.41
CA THR A 47 4.10 -56.86 17.88
C THR A 47 5.00 -55.79 18.48
N ALA A 48 6.18 -55.55 17.90
CA ALA A 48 7.08 -54.49 18.35
C ALA A 48 6.58 -53.08 18.01
N ILE A 49 5.81 -52.93 16.92
CA ILE A 49 5.17 -51.66 16.54
C ILE A 49 3.92 -51.42 17.39
N SER A 50 3.14 -52.47 17.68
CA SER A 50 1.95 -52.37 18.54
C SER A 50 2.27 -51.94 19.98
N LEU A 51 3.47 -52.26 20.48
CA LEU A 51 3.95 -51.82 21.81
C LEU A 51 4.41 -50.35 21.84
N VAL A 52 4.61 -49.70 20.68
CA VAL A 52 5.00 -48.28 20.60
C VAL A 52 3.77 -47.38 20.38
N ASP A 53 2.68 -47.91 19.80
CA ASP A 53 1.44 -47.17 19.53
C ASP A 53 0.40 -47.24 20.68
N GLU A 54 0.59 -48.08 21.71
CA GLU A 54 -0.41 -48.26 22.79
C GLU A 54 -0.33 -47.27 23.98
N GLU A 55 0.44 -46.19 23.87
CA GLU A 55 0.40 -45.09 24.86
C GLU A 55 0.18 -43.72 24.19
N ALA A 56 -0.94 -43.59 23.49
CA ALA A 56 -1.58 -42.30 23.28
C ALA A 56 -3.00 -42.36 23.86
N PRO A 57 -3.21 -42.05 25.16
CA PRO A 57 -4.55 -41.73 25.61
C PRO A 57 -4.96 -40.42 24.95
N ASP A 58 -5.88 -40.52 23.99
CA ASP A 58 -6.73 -39.42 23.54
C ASP A 58 -7.40 -38.79 24.77
N SER A 59 -6.87 -37.68 25.25
CA SER A 59 -7.60 -36.77 26.12
C SER A 59 -7.86 -35.46 25.37
N PRO A 60 -9.13 -35.07 25.19
CA PRO A 60 -9.48 -33.80 24.58
C PRO A 60 -9.36 -32.63 25.56
N ASP A 61 -8.82 -31.54 25.02
CA ASP A 61 -8.92 -30.13 25.37
C ASP A 61 -8.20 -29.52 26.60
N PRO A 62 -7.69 -28.26 26.45
CA PRO A 62 -6.74 -27.66 27.37
C PRO A 62 -7.45 -26.76 28.40
N ASN A 63 -7.05 -26.86 29.65
CA ASN A 63 -7.37 -25.88 30.68
C ASN A 63 -6.06 -25.19 31.13
N PRO A 64 -5.88 -23.87 30.93
CA PRO A 64 -4.65 -23.20 31.29
C PRO A 64 -4.78 -22.66 32.72
N GLY A 65 -4.20 -23.38 33.69
CA GLY A 65 -4.18 -22.87 35.05
C GLY A 65 -3.46 -23.79 36.02
N ASN A 66 -2.20 -23.44 36.30
CA ASN A 66 -1.43 -23.86 37.46
C ASN A 66 -1.25 -25.38 37.66
N SER A 67 -0.11 -25.88 37.20
CA SER A 67 0.57 -26.95 37.92
C SER A 67 2.07 -26.81 37.66
N SER A 68 2.81 -26.63 38.76
CA SER A 68 4.24 -26.90 38.84
C SER A 68 4.51 -28.29 38.28
N ILE A 69 5.01 -28.33 37.04
CA ILE A 69 5.40 -29.58 36.38
C ILE A 69 6.68 -30.04 37.06
N ASP A 70 6.50 -31.05 37.89
CA ASP A 70 7.53 -31.90 38.44
C ASP A 70 8.33 -32.49 37.27
N GLU A 71 9.60 -32.09 37.16
CA GLU A 71 10.53 -32.40 36.05
C GLU A 71 10.90 -33.90 35.94
N SER A 72 10.29 -34.74 36.78
CA SER A 72 10.55 -36.18 36.88
C SER A 72 9.65 -37.06 36.00
N ALA A 73 8.63 -36.48 35.34
CA ALA A 73 7.76 -37.21 34.41
C ALA A 73 8.12 -36.92 32.94
N ARG A 74 9.42 -36.84 32.61
CA ARG A 74 9.83 -37.05 31.22
C ARG A 74 9.43 -38.47 30.85
N ALA A 75 8.43 -38.59 29.97
CA ALA A 75 8.00 -39.81 29.33
C ALA A 75 9.22 -40.71 29.10
N CYS A 76 9.27 -41.83 29.84
CA CYS A 76 10.26 -42.86 29.60
C CYS A 76 10.00 -43.37 28.18
N LEU A 77 10.86 -42.96 27.25
CA LEU A 77 10.80 -43.45 25.88
C LEU A 77 10.78 -44.98 25.93
N PRO A 78 9.88 -45.65 25.18
CA PRO A 78 9.79 -47.11 25.19
C PRO A 78 11.16 -47.71 24.84
N GLY A 79 11.75 -48.42 25.80
CA GLY A 79 13.10 -49.00 25.71
C GLY A 79 14.19 -48.32 26.56
N SER A 80 13.90 -47.28 27.35
CA SER A 80 14.89 -46.72 28.27
C SER A 80 15.11 -47.64 29.49
N LEU A 81 16.35 -48.07 29.71
CA LEU A 81 16.73 -48.80 30.94
C LEU A 81 16.63 -47.86 32.14
N THR A 82 15.75 -48.15 33.10
CA THR A 82 15.66 -47.34 34.32
C THR A 82 16.80 -47.66 35.27
N LYS A 83 17.12 -46.73 36.17
CA LYS A 83 18.14 -46.92 37.22
C LYS A 83 17.83 -48.16 38.08
N ASN A 84 16.55 -48.51 38.22
CA ASN A 84 16.11 -49.71 38.93
C ASN A 84 16.43 -50.99 38.14
N ASP A 85 16.33 -50.96 36.80
CA ASP A 85 16.71 -52.09 35.94
C ASP A 85 18.22 -52.36 35.98
N MET A 86 19.04 -51.30 36.00
CA MET A 86 20.49 -51.43 36.17
C MET A 86 20.88 -52.00 37.54
N MET A 87 20.12 -51.69 38.60
CA MET A 87 20.35 -52.22 39.94
C MET A 87 19.81 -53.66 40.10
N SER A 88 18.88 -54.09 39.25
CA SER A 88 18.37 -55.47 39.19
C SER A 88 19.35 -56.44 38.53
N MET A 89 20.25 -55.93 37.69
CA MET A 89 21.41 -56.69 37.23
C MET A 89 22.37 -56.82 38.41
N GLY A 90 22.24 -57.93 39.14
CA GLY A 90 22.99 -58.20 40.37
C GLY A 90 24.51 -58.02 40.23
N PRO A 91 25.23 -57.94 41.36
CA PRO A 91 26.68 -57.74 41.35
C PRO A 91 27.37 -58.81 40.48
N PRO A 92 28.42 -58.44 39.73
CA PRO A 92 29.08 -59.38 38.85
C PRO A 92 29.59 -60.59 39.65
N PRO A 93 29.46 -61.83 39.14
CA PRO A 93 29.95 -62.99 39.84
C PRO A 93 31.46 -62.84 40.09
N PRO A 94 31.96 -63.14 41.31
CA PRO A 94 33.31 -62.76 41.74
C PRO A 94 34.45 -63.46 40.95
N ASN A 95 34.14 -64.49 40.16
CA ASN A 95 35.08 -65.18 39.29
C ASN A 95 34.57 -65.17 37.84
N MET A 96 34.58 -63.99 37.19
CA MET A 96 34.42 -63.93 35.74
C MET A 96 35.65 -64.49 35.04
N ASP A 97 35.46 -65.59 34.32
CA ASP A 97 36.46 -66.18 33.44
C ASP A 97 37.00 -65.15 32.44
N GLN A 98 38.30 -65.19 32.18
CA GLN A 98 38.99 -64.24 31.29
C GLN A 98 38.39 -64.25 29.86
N GLN A 99 37.83 -65.39 29.46
CA GLN A 99 37.12 -65.58 28.19
C GLN A 99 35.77 -64.85 28.14
N PHE A 100 35.03 -64.77 29.26
CA PHE A 100 33.78 -64.02 29.30
C PHE A 100 34.02 -62.51 29.27
N ARG A 101 35.11 -62.03 29.89
CA ARG A 101 35.50 -60.62 29.83
C ARG A 101 35.90 -60.19 28.42
N SER A 102 36.64 -61.03 27.67
CA SER A 102 36.97 -60.73 26.28
C SER A 102 35.73 -60.74 25.39
N LEU A 103 34.80 -61.68 25.60
CA LEU A 103 33.55 -61.76 24.83
C LEU A 103 32.63 -60.56 25.12
N LEU A 104 32.47 -60.19 26.39
CA LEU A 104 31.66 -59.02 26.77
C LEU A 104 32.25 -57.71 26.23
N SER A 105 33.58 -57.53 26.31
CA SER A 105 34.22 -56.34 25.76
C SER A 105 34.15 -56.27 24.23
N ALA A 106 34.20 -57.41 23.53
CA ALA A 106 33.99 -57.47 22.09
C ALA A 106 32.56 -57.10 21.70
N GLU A 107 31.57 -57.59 22.45
CA GLU A 107 30.16 -57.24 22.23
C GLU A 107 29.89 -55.76 22.53
N LEU A 108 30.41 -55.24 23.64
CA LEU A 108 30.27 -53.81 23.97
C LEU A 108 30.88 -52.93 22.88
N LYS A 109 32.08 -53.27 22.38
CA LYS A 109 32.68 -52.56 21.25
C LYS A 109 31.81 -52.64 20.00
N GLN A 110 31.27 -53.81 19.69
CA GLN A 110 30.39 -53.99 18.52
C GLN A 110 29.11 -53.16 18.65
N THR A 111 28.48 -53.12 19.83
CA THR A 111 27.28 -52.29 20.05
C THR A 111 27.61 -50.81 19.93
N LEU A 112 28.74 -50.38 20.48
CA LEU A 112 29.18 -48.99 20.47
C LEU A 112 29.51 -48.53 19.03
N LEU A 113 30.14 -49.39 18.22
CA LEU A 113 30.35 -49.16 16.79
C LEU A 113 29.04 -49.16 15.99
N SER A 114 28.07 -50.02 16.31
CA SER A 114 26.76 -50.01 15.64
C SER A 114 25.95 -48.75 15.95
N ILE A 115 26.10 -48.20 17.17
CA ILE A 115 25.52 -46.93 17.55
C ILE A 115 26.24 -45.81 16.78
N LEU A 116 27.57 -45.84 16.69
CA LEU A 116 28.31 -44.87 15.88
C LEU A 116 27.83 -44.89 14.42
N ASP A 117 27.67 -46.06 13.80
CA ASP A 117 27.19 -46.20 12.41
C ASP A 117 25.80 -45.61 12.15
N PHE A 118 25.00 -45.46 13.21
CA PHE A 118 23.71 -44.78 13.12
C PHE A 118 23.86 -43.25 13.16
N TRP A 119 24.86 -42.75 13.88
CA TRP A 119 25.07 -41.32 14.13
C TRP A 119 26.06 -40.66 13.17
N SER A 120 27.08 -41.38 12.68
CA SER A 120 28.05 -40.89 11.70
C SER A 120 27.83 -41.54 10.33
N ASP A 121 27.91 -40.75 9.28
CA ASP A 121 27.87 -41.23 7.88
C ASP A 121 29.29 -41.29 7.27
N GLU A 122 30.32 -41.15 8.12
CA GLU A 122 31.72 -41.04 7.72
C GLU A 122 32.42 -42.41 7.77
N ASN A 123 33.07 -42.76 6.65
CA ASN A 123 33.85 -43.99 6.50
C ASN A 123 35.23 -43.85 7.17
N ASP A 124 35.25 -43.71 8.48
CA ASP A 124 36.50 -43.64 9.24
C ASP A 124 37.19 -45.02 9.34
N THR A 125 38.51 -45.02 9.54
CA THR A 125 39.28 -46.24 9.82
C THR A 125 38.89 -46.83 11.18
N ASP A 126 38.92 -48.16 11.31
CA ASP A 126 38.38 -48.88 12.48
C ASP A 126 38.99 -48.46 13.84
N GLU A 127 40.24 -47.98 13.86
CA GLU A 127 40.87 -47.43 15.07
C GLU A 127 40.29 -46.06 15.45
N ASN A 128 40.06 -45.18 14.47
CA ASN A 128 39.45 -43.86 14.68
C ASN A 128 37.95 -43.97 15.01
N ARG A 129 37.28 -45.02 14.52
CA ARG A 129 35.87 -45.30 14.82
C ARG A 129 35.64 -45.59 16.30
N LEU A 130 36.57 -46.28 16.98
CA LEU A 130 36.38 -46.53 18.41
C LEU A 130 36.55 -45.26 19.24
N GLU A 131 37.51 -44.39 18.88
CA GLU A 131 37.73 -43.11 19.57
C GLU A 131 36.58 -42.12 19.35
N THR A 132 36.07 -42.01 18.12
CA THR A 132 34.89 -41.20 17.79
C THR A 132 33.65 -41.72 18.48
N ALA A 133 33.48 -43.04 18.57
CA ALA A 133 32.34 -43.63 19.26
C ALA A 133 32.37 -43.38 20.79
N ILE A 134 33.56 -43.28 21.40
CA ILE A 134 33.70 -42.85 22.80
C ILE A 134 33.33 -41.36 22.96
N ARG A 135 33.72 -40.50 22.00
CA ARG A 135 33.40 -39.06 22.00
C ARG A 135 31.94 -38.75 21.61
N LEU A 136 31.25 -39.68 20.97
CA LEU A 136 29.86 -39.54 20.55
C LEU A 136 28.94 -39.12 21.71
N HIS A 137 29.21 -39.59 22.93
CA HIS A 137 28.45 -39.16 24.10
C HIS A 137 28.56 -37.65 24.35
N GLU A 138 29.77 -37.08 24.23
CA GLU A 138 30.01 -35.65 24.40
C GLU A 138 29.32 -34.85 23.28
N ASP A 139 29.38 -35.35 22.04
CA ASP A 139 28.70 -34.73 20.90
C ASP A 139 27.17 -34.75 21.07
N ILE A 140 26.60 -35.85 21.55
CA ILE A 140 25.15 -35.95 21.84
C ILE A 140 24.77 -34.93 22.93
N GLU A 141 25.53 -34.83 24.02
CA GLU A 141 25.27 -33.84 25.06
C GLU A 141 25.45 -32.40 24.55
N HIS A 142 26.44 -32.13 23.70
CA HIS A 142 26.59 -30.84 23.04
C HIS A 142 25.42 -30.50 22.13
N GLN A 143 24.92 -31.47 21.34
CA GLN A 143 23.76 -31.29 20.47
C GLN A 143 22.49 -31.03 21.28
N LYS A 144 22.27 -31.80 22.36
CA LYS A 144 21.15 -31.61 23.28
C LYS A 144 21.19 -30.22 23.94
N ASN A 145 22.36 -29.78 24.39
CA ASN A 145 22.53 -28.43 24.94
C ASN A 145 22.30 -27.35 23.89
N ARG A 146 22.71 -27.58 22.64
CA ARG A 146 22.43 -26.67 21.51
C ARG A 146 20.94 -26.56 21.22
N ILE A 147 20.23 -27.69 21.16
CA ILE A 147 18.78 -27.74 20.97
C ILE A 147 18.08 -27.02 22.10
N SER A 148 18.43 -27.31 23.36
CA SER A 148 17.83 -26.63 24.52
C SER A 148 18.06 -25.11 24.50
N LYS A 149 19.23 -24.63 24.07
CA LYS A 149 19.46 -23.19 23.88
C LYS A 149 18.57 -22.60 22.80
N GLN A 150 18.45 -23.28 21.65
CA GLN A 150 17.59 -22.83 20.56
C GLN A 150 16.11 -22.83 20.96
N GLU A 151 15.67 -23.82 21.72
CA GLU A 151 14.30 -23.86 22.27
C GLU A 151 14.04 -22.67 23.20
N ASN A 152 14.98 -22.34 24.07
CA ASN A 152 14.86 -21.17 24.94
C ASN A 152 14.82 -19.86 24.13
N GLU A 153 15.67 -19.72 23.11
CA GLU A 153 15.66 -18.57 22.20
C GLU A 153 14.32 -18.47 21.46
N LEU A 154 13.78 -19.58 20.95
CA LEU A 154 12.48 -19.63 20.28
C LEU A 154 11.34 -19.25 21.24
N GLN A 155 11.38 -19.69 22.50
CA GLN A 155 10.41 -19.29 23.51
C GLN A 155 10.48 -17.78 23.78
N ASP A 156 11.68 -17.20 23.85
CA ASP A 156 11.83 -15.76 24.05
C ASP A 156 11.33 -14.96 22.85
N TYR A 157 11.59 -15.43 21.63
CA TYR A 157 11.00 -14.84 20.42
C TYR A 157 9.48 -14.95 20.41
N GLN A 158 8.92 -16.09 20.80
CA GLN A 158 7.48 -16.30 20.88
C GLN A 158 6.84 -15.34 21.89
N LYS A 159 7.41 -15.19 23.10
CA LYS A 159 6.95 -14.23 24.11
C LYS A 159 7.00 -12.80 23.57
N ARG A 160 8.08 -12.44 22.88
CA ARG A 160 8.23 -11.11 22.28
C ARG A 160 7.18 -10.84 21.21
N ILE A 161 6.91 -11.82 20.35
CA ILE A 161 5.86 -11.69 19.31
C ILE A 161 4.49 -11.55 19.96
N GLN A 162 4.18 -12.37 20.97
CA GLN A 162 2.92 -12.27 21.72
C GLN A 162 2.75 -10.90 22.36
N HIS A 163 3.81 -10.36 22.95
CA HIS A 163 3.80 -9.01 23.53
C HIS A 163 3.55 -7.93 22.47
N LEU A 164 4.26 -7.96 21.34
CA LEU A 164 4.06 -7.02 20.24
C LEU A 164 2.64 -7.11 19.65
N VAL A 165 2.09 -8.32 19.52
CA VAL A 165 0.72 -8.53 19.06
C VAL A 165 -0.28 -7.95 20.07
N ALA A 166 -0.05 -8.12 21.37
CA ALA A 166 -0.88 -7.50 22.40
C ALA A 166 -0.80 -5.96 22.32
N GLU A 167 0.40 -5.38 22.19
CA GLU A 167 0.56 -3.93 22.03
C GLU A 167 -0.15 -3.41 20.78
N ILE A 168 -0.02 -4.10 19.64
CA ILE A 168 -0.72 -3.74 18.40
C ILE A 168 -2.23 -3.79 18.60
N ASN A 169 -2.74 -4.84 19.26
CA ASN A 169 -4.16 -5.02 19.53
C ASN A 169 -4.70 -3.97 20.52
N GLU A 170 -3.87 -3.37 21.37
CA GLU A 170 -4.25 -2.27 22.26
C GLU A 170 -4.17 -0.89 21.56
N ILE A 171 -3.13 -0.66 20.76
CA ILE A 171 -2.89 0.63 20.09
C ILE A 171 -3.92 0.86 18.97
N HIS A 172 -4.28 -0.18 18.21
CA HIS A 172 -5.20 -0.06 17.08
C HIS A 172 -6.58 0.50 17.45
N PRO A 173 -7.33 -0.07 18.41
CA PRO A 173 -8.65 0.45 18.77
C PRO A 173 -8.56 1.87 19.36
N ARG A 174 -7.50 2.16 20.12
CA ARG A 174 -7.28 3.51 20.65
C ARG A 174 -7.08 4.54 19.53
N LEU A 175 -6.32 4.20 18.50
CA LEU A 175 -6.12 5.07 17.34
C LEU A 175 -7.42 5.27 16.56
N GLU A 176 -8.20 4.20 16.38
CA GLU A 176 -9.52 4.27 15.74
C GLU A 176 -10.49 5.15 16.52
N ASP A 177 -10.53 5.01 17.85
CA ASP A 177 -11.34 5.85 18.73
C ASP A 177 -10.89 7.32 18.69
N GLU A 178 -9.58 7.59 18.73
CA GLU A 178 -9.05 8.96 18.60
C GLU A 178 -9.39 9.57 17.24
N LEU A 179 -9.28 8.80 16.16
CA LEU A 179 -9.60 9.25 14.80
C LEU A 179 -11.09 9.47 14.59
N THR A 180 -11.94 8.58 15.08
CA THR A 180 -13.41 8.75 15.02
C THR A 180 -13.84 9.96 15.84
N ASN A 181 -13.28 10.16 17.03
CA ASN A 181 -13.52 11.36 17.85
C ASN A 181 -13.06 12.65 17.13
N ALA A 182 -11.90 12.63 16.48
CA ALA A 182 -11.42 13.76 15.69
C ALA A 182 -12.35 14.05 14.49
N LEU A 183 -12.83 13.02 13.80
CA LEU A 183 -13.76 13.14 12.68
C LEU A 183 -15.17 13.57 13.11
N LEU A 184 -15.60 13.27 14.33
CA LEU A 184 -16.88 13.73 14.86
C LEU A 184 -16.82 15.18 15.36
N THR A 185 -15.68 15.64 15.86
CA THR A 185 -15.54 16.94 16.52
C THR A 185 -15.07 18.06 15.59
N LEU A 186 -14.09 17.81 14.72
CA LEU A 186 -13.50 18.87 13.88
C LEU A 186 -14.42 19.36 12.75
N PRO A 187 -15.06 18.49 11.95
CA PRO A 187 -15.94 18.92 10.86
C PRO A 187 -17.12 19.81 11.29
N PRO A 188 -17.88 19.54 12.37
CA PRO A 188 -18.99 20.42 12.73
C PRO A 188 -18.53 21.81 13.17
N ILE A 189 -17.38 21.92 13.85
CA ILE A 189 -16.82 23.23 14.25
C ILE A 189 -16.40 24.03 13.01
N LEU A 190 -15.71 23.39 12.07
CA LEU A 190 -15.30 24.03 10.81
C LEU A 190 -16.51 24.39 9.95
N ASN A 191 -17.51 23.52 9.88
CA ASN A 191 -18.74 23.77 9.12
C ASN A 191 -19.55 24.91 9.74
N ALA A 192 -19.71 24.96 11.07
CA ALA A 192 -20.39 26.06 11.75
C ALA A 192 -19.68 27.41 11.52
N SER A 193 -18.35 27.43 11.52
CA SER A 193 -17.58 28.64 11.19
C SER A 193 -17.79 29.06 9.74
N ARG A 194 -17.76 28.11 8.80
CA ARG A 194 -18.02 28.36 7.37
C ARG A 194 -19.44 28.87 7.13
N THR A 195 -20.46 28.26 7.74
CA THR A 195 -21.85 28.73 7.59
C THR A 195 -22.01 30.14 8.13
N ALA A 196 -21.45 30.46 9.30
CA ALA A 196 -21.50 31.82 9.84
C ALA A 196 -20.79 32.84 8.92
N GLN A 197 -19.66 32.48 8.30
CA GLN A 197 -18.98 33.35 7.32
C GLN A 197 -19.82 33.55 6.06
N TYR A 198 -20.48 32.51 5.55
CA TYR A 198 -21.36 32.63 4.39
C TYR A 198 -22.60 33.46 4.69
N GLU A 199 -23.20 33.31 5.87
CA GLU A 199 -24.31 34.16 6.33
C GLU A 199 -23.88 35.62 6.48
N LEU A 200 -22.69 35.89 7.03
CA LEU A 200 -22.14 37.25 7.09
C LEU A 200 -21.91 37.83 5.70
N LEU A 201 -21.38 37.05 4.75
CA LEU A 201 -21.21 37.51 3.37
C LEU A 201 -22.55 37.76 2.68
N ALA A 202 -23.52 36.85 2.84
CA ALA A 202 -24.87 37.00 2.29
C ALA A 202 -25.55 38.26 2.82
N THR A 203 -25.56 38.47 4.14
CA THR A 203 -26.11 39.68 4.77
C THR A 203 -25.36 40.95 4.35
N THR A 204 -24.04 40.88 4.15
CA THR A 204 -23.25 42.00 3.61
C THR A 204 -23.65 42.34 2.17
N ILE A 205 -23.84 41.32 1.33
CA ILE A 205 -24.32 41.50 -0.05
C ILE A 205 -25.72 42.10 -0.04
N GLU A 206 -26.66 41.53 0.73
CA GLU A 206 -28.02 42.05 0.85
C GLU A 206 -28.06 43.49 1.35
N THR A 207 -27.31 43.82 2.41
CA THR A 207 -27.24 45.20 2.91
C THR A 207 -26.62 46.15 1.88
N SER A 208 -25.63 45.71 1.09
CA SER A 208 -25.08 46.50 0.00
C SER A 208 -26.10 46.73 -1.12
N LEU A 209 -26.90 45.73 -1.49
CA LEU A 209 -27.96 45.83 -2.48
C LEU A 209 -29.10 46.74 -1.99
N LEU A 210 -29.46 46.68 -0.71
CA LEU A 210 -30.40 47.60 -0.09
C LEU A 210 -29.87 49.05 -0.07
N LYS A 211 -28.58 49.26 0.21
CA LYS A 211 -27.95 50.58 0.10
C LYS A 211 -27.98 51.11 -1.34
N LEU A 212 -27.66 50.26 -2.33
CA LEU A 212 -27.72 50.63 -3.74
C LEU A 212 -29.15 50.95 -4.19
N SER A 213 -30.14 50.15 -3.78
CA SER A 213 -31.54 50.39 -4.12
C SER A 213 -32.06 51.69 -3.48
N LEU A 214 -31.65 52.00 -2.24
CA LEU A 214 -31.92 53.28 -1.58
C LEU A 214 -31.27 54.46 -2.30
N ILE A 215 -29.99 54.35 -2.69
CA ILE A 215 -29.28 55.40 -3.44
C ILE A 215 -29.98 55.63 -4.78
N ARG A 216 -30.34 54.56 -5.50
CA ARG A 216 -31.09 54.63 -6.75
C ARG A 216 -32.44 55.32 -6.56
N ALA A 217 -33.21 54.96 -5.52
CA ALA A 217 -34.50 55.56 -5.23
C ALA A 217 -34.35 57.06 -4.89
N ARG A 218 -33.36 57.44 -4.08
CA ARG A 218 -33.06 58.85 -3.75
C ARG A 218 -32.64 59.64 -4.98
N ALA A 219 -31.75 59.10 -5.81
CA ALA A 219 -31.33 59.75 -7.05
C ALA A 219 -32.51 59.91 -8.02
N HIS A 220 -33.35 58.89 -8.16
CA HIS A 220 -34.56 58.96 -8.98
C HIS A 220 -35.54 60.01 -8.44
N SER A 221 -35.78 60.05 -7.13
CA SER A 221 -36.62 61.08 -6.51
C SER A 221 -36.03 62.48 -6.66
N ALA A 222 -34.71 62.63 -6.55
CA ALA A 222 -34.04 63.92 -6.69
C ALA A 222 -34.07 64.43 -8.14
N LEU A 223 -33.94 63.54 -9.13
CA LEU A 223 -33.95 63.90 -10.55
C LEU A 223 -35.38 64.09 -11.08
N TYR A 224 -36.24 63.10 -10.88
CA TYR A 224 -37.58 63.08 -11.48
C TYR A 224 -38.67 63.62 -10.57
N GLY A 225 -38.46 63.61 -9.25
CA GLY A 225 -39.41 64.17 -8.28
C GLY A 225 -39.21 65.67 -8.01
N HIS A 226 -38.18 66.31 -8.58
CA HIS A 226 -37.99 67.74 -8.43
C HIS A 226 -38.98 68.50 -9.33
N THR A 227 -40.03 69.04 -8.70
CA THR A 227 -40.96 69.99 -9.33
C THR A 227 -40.50 71.41 -9.00
N SER A 228 -40.35 72.25 -10.02
CA SER A 228 -40.02 73.67 -9.81
C SER A 228 -41.12 74.35 -9.00
N PRO A 229 -40.81 75.09 -7.91
CA PRO A 229 -41.82 75.75 -7.09
C PRO A 229 -42.60 76.83 -7.85
N LYS A 230 -42.04 77.33 -8.96
CA LYS A 230 -42.70 78.33 -9.82
C LYS A 230 -43.63 77.71 -10.86
N ASN A 231 -43.41 76.45 -11.25
CA ASN A 231 -44.19 75.73 -12.26
C ASN A 231 -44.19 74.23 -11.91
N PRO A 232 -45.23 73.72 -11.23
CA PRO A 232 -45.28 72.32 -10.80
C PRO A 232 -45.27 71.34 -11.99
N ASP A 233 -45.77 71.78 -13.14
CA ASP A 233 -45.81 71.01 -14.39
C ASP A 233 -44.45 70.89 -15.10
N ALA A 234 -43.45 71.68 -14.69
CA ALA A 234 -42.11 71.68 -15.26
C ALA A 234 -41.25 70.61 -14.56
N THR A 235 -41.59 69.33 -14.79
CA THR A 235 -40.84 68.18 -14.27
C THR A 235 -39.70 67.80 -15.23
N MET A 236 -38.60 67.27 -14.70
CA MET A 236 -37.46 66.78 -15.50
C MET A 236 -37.88 65.72 -16.54
N SER A 237 -38.86 64.87 -16.23
CA SER A 237 -39.44 63.91 -17.18
C SER A 237 -40.04 64.60 -18.41
N ARG A 238 -40.74 65.72 -18.22
CA ARG A 238 -41.34 66.52 -19.30
C ARG A 238 -40.27 67.24 -20.11
N ALA A 239 -39.21 67.73 -19.47
CA ALA A 239 -38.06 68.32 -20.16
C ALA A 239 -37.35 67.31 -21.05
N LEU A 240 -37.15 66.07 -20.56
CA LEU A 240 -36.56 64.98 -21.36
C LEU A 240 -37.46 64.54 -22.51
N ALA A 241 -38.78 64.45 -22.29
CA ALA A 241 -39.73 64.15 -23.36
C ALA A 241 -39.67 65.22 -24.47
N ALA A 242 -39.71 66.50 -24.09
CA ALA A 242 -39.59 67.61 -25.05
C ALA A 242 -38.24 67.61 -25.79
N ALA A 243 -37.14 67.30 -25.10
CA ALA A 243 -35.83 67.18 -25.73
C ALA A 243 -35.78 66.01 -26.74
N ARG A 244 -36.36 64.87 -26.39
CA ARG A 244 -36.47 63.71 -27.29
C ARG A 244 -37.30 64.03 -28.52
N ASP A 245 -38.43 64.70 -28.35
CA ASP A 245 -39.30 65.08 -29.46
C ASP A 245 -38.58 66.08 -30.39
N LYS A 246 -37.84 67.04 -29.82
CA LYS A 246 -37.00 67.97 -30.58
C LYS A 246 -35.89 67.27 -31.37
N ILE A 247 -35.25 66.25 -30.80
CA ILE A 247 -34.23 65.45 -31.51
C ILE A 247 -34.89 64.69 -32.67
N ARG A 248 -36.04 64.07 -32.46
CA ARG A 248 -36.81 63.39 -33.52
C ARG A 248 -37.27 64.33 -34.62
N GLU A 249 -37.66 65.55 -34.28
CA GLU A 249 -37.99 66.57 -35.28
C GLU A 249 -36.78 66.94 -36.12
N LYS A 250 -35.61 67.11 -35.50
CA LYS A 250 -34.35 67.36 -36.20
C LYS A 250 -33.95 66.19 -37.10
N GLU A 251 -34.05 64.96 -36.61
CA GLU A 251 -33.81 63.74 -37.38
C GLU A 251 -34.67 63.70 -38.63
N ARG A 252 -36.00 63.91 -38.50
CA ARG A 252 -36.90 63.98 -39.66
C ARG A 252 -36.62 65.15 -40.60
N ALA A 253 -36.08 66.26 -40.09
CA ALA A 253 -35.70 67.38 -40.93
C ALA A 253 -34.44 67.05 -41.73
N GLN A 254 -33.43 66.43 -41.10
CA GLN A 254 -32.22 65.96 -41.74
C GLN A 254 -32.51 64.90 -42.81
N GLU A 255 -33.38 63.92 -42.52
CA GLU A 255 -33.81 62.93 -43.52
C GLU A 255 -34.47 63.56 -44.75
N ARG A 256 -35.17 64.70 -44.58
CA ARG A 256 -35.76 65.43 -45.71
C ARG A 256 -34.68 66.18 -46.50
N GLU A 257 -33.74 66.81 -45.81
CA GLU A 257 -32.60 67.48 -46.44
C GLU A 257 -31.73 66.48 -47.21
N GLU A 258 -31.44 65.31 -46.64
CA GLU A 258 -30.70 64.23 -47.30
C GLU A 258 -31.39 63.78 -48.58
N LYS A 259 -32.71 63.53 -48.55
CA LYS A 259 -33.47 63.18 -49.76
C LYS A 259 -33.36 64.24 -50.86
N VAL A 260 -33.44 65.52 -50.49
CA VAL A 260 -33.30 66.62 -51.46
C VAL A 260 -31.88 66.67 -52.03
N LEU A 261 -30.86 66.45 -51.20
CA LEU A 261 -29.47 66.41 -51.65
C LEU A 261 -29.20 65.20 -52.54
N ASP A 262 -29.74 64.03 -52.21
CA ASP A 262 -29.65 62.83 -53.04
C ASP A 262 -30.31 63.05 -54.41
N GLU A 263 -31.49 63.70 -54.45
CA GLU A 263 -32.13 64.08 -55.71
C GLU A 263 -31.28 65.06 -56.53
N GLN A 264 -30.63 66.03 -55.87
CA GLN A 264 -29.72 66.96 -56.52
C GLN A 264 -28.46 66.25 -57.04
N ILE A 265 -27.86 65.36 -56.24
CA ILE A 265 -26.71 64.56 -56.65
C ILE A 265 -27.07 63.69 -57.85
N ASP A 266 -28.24 63.05 -57.84
CA ASP A 266 -28.76 62.28 -58.98
C ASP A 266 -28.92 63.15 -60.23
N GLN A 267 -29.40 64.39 -60.09
CA GLN A 267 -29.50 65.34 -61.20
C GLN A 267 -28.12 65.76 -61.72
N TYR A 268 -27.17 66.07 -60.84
CA TYR A 268 -25.80 66.38 -61.21
C TYR A 268 -25.12 65.19 -61.88
N GLN A 269 -25.34 63.98 -61.38
CA GLN A 269 -24.83 62.75 -61.96
C GLN A 269 -25.42 62.51 -63.34
N LYS A 270 -26.74 62.66 -63.54
CA LYS A 270 -27.37 62.60 -64.87
C LYS A 270 -26.82 63.67 -65.82
N MET A 271 -26.58 64.89 -65.35
CA MET A 271 -25.98 65.94 -66.18
C MET A 271 -24.53 65.60 -66.55
N LEU A 272 -23.73 65.09 -65.60
CA LEU A 272 -22.38 64.60 -65.88
C LEU A 272 -22.39 63.42 -66.85
N ASP A 273 -23.37 62.52 -66.74
CA ASP A 273 -23.57 61.42 -67.68
C ASP A 273 -23.95 61.92 -69.08
N LEU A 274 -24.70 63.02 -69.19
CA LEU A 274 -25.02 63.66 -70.48
C LEU A 274 -23.82 64.37 -71.12
N VAL A 275 -23.04 65.11 -70.33
CA VAL A 275 -21.83 65.83 -70.80
C VAL A 275 -20.68 64.86 -71.08
N GLY A 276 -20.62 63.77 -70.32
CA GLY A 276 -19.60 62.73 -70.40
C GLY A 276 -20.06 61.44 -71.09
N GLY A 277 -21.13 61.50 -71.89
CA GLY A 277 -21.84 60.34 -72.46
C GLY A 277 -20.95 59.13 -72.74
N ARG A 278 -21.13 58.05 -71.97
CA ARG A 278 -20.51 56.70 -71.95
C ARG A 278 -18.98 56.58 -72.10
N ASP A 279 -18.32 57.49 -72.79
CA ASP A 279 -16.88 57.60 -73.10
C ASP A 279 -16.40 59.07 -73.04
N GLY A 280 -16.90 59.86 -72.08
CA GLY A 280 -16.61 61.29 -71.94
C GLY A 280 -15.21 61.62 -71.45
N SER A 281 -14.48 62.40 -72.26
CA SER A 281 -13.11 62.90 -72.04
C SER A 281 -12.83 63.50 -70.65
N PHE A 282 -13.83 64.06 -69.97
CA PHE A 282 -13.66 64.68 -68.65
C PHE A 282 -13.30 63.65 -67.56
N GLY A 283 -13.88 62.44 -67.61
CA GLY A 283 -13.50 61.37 -66.69
C GLY A 283 -12.05 60.93 -66.86
N GLN A 284 -11.54 60.98 -68.10
CA GLN A 284 -10.13 60.73 -68.40
C GLN A 284 -9.25 61.88 -67.90
N VAL A 285 -9.66 63.15 -68.07
CA VAL A 285 -8.93 64.30 -67.51
C VAL A 285 -8.85 64.24 -65.98
N VAL A 286 -9.92 63.85 -65.29
CA VAL A 286 -9.90 63.70 -63.82
C VAL A 286 -8.99 62.55 -63.40
N LYS A 287 -9.01 61.41 -64.11
CA LYS A 287 -8.09 60.29 -63.87
C LYS A 287 -6.63 60.68 -64.13
N ASP A 288 -6.36 61.39 -65.21
CA ASP A 288 -5.03 61.87 -65.58
C ASP A 288 -4.54 62.91 -64.57
N MET A 289 -5.39 63.84 -64.13
CA MET A 289 -5.07 64.81 -63.08
C MET A 289 -4.79 64.12 -61.74
N ALA A 290 -5.59 63.12 -61.36
CA ALA A 290 -5.37 62.34 -60.14
C ALA A 290 -4.07 61.53 -60.21
N ARG A 291 -3.73 61.01 -61.38
CA ARG A 291 -2.45 60.33 -61.65
C ARG A 291 -1.27 61.29 -61.54
N VAL A 292 -1.32 62.45 -62.21
CA VAL A 292 -0.28 63.48 -62.14
C VAL A 292 -0.09 63.96 -60.69
N LYS A 293 -1.17 64.15 -59.92
CA LYS A 293 -1.05 64.51 -58.50
C LYS A 293 -0.37 63.43 -57.68
N ARG A 294 -0.66 62.15 -57.91
CA ARG A 294 0.06 61.05 -57.24
C ARG A 294 1.53 61.02 -57.63
N GLU A 295 1.84 61.09 -58.92
CA GLU A 295 3.21 61.08 -59.42
C GLU A 295 4.00 62.31 -58.93
N THR A 296 3.38 63.49 -58.84
CA THR A 296 4.02 64.69 -58.28
C THR A 296 4.19 64.63 -56.76
N GLU A 297 3.27 63.99 -56.02
CA GLU A 297 3.45 63.72 -54.60
C GLU A 297 4.53 62.67 -54.32
N GLU A 298 4.60 61.61 -55.11
CA GLU A 298 5.67 60.61 -55.06
C GLU A 298 7.02 61.24 -55.39
N CYS A 299 7.09 62.03 -56.47
CA CYS A 299 8.26 62.83 -56.80
C CYS A 299 8.63 63.77 -55.64
N ARG A 300 7.67 64.48 -55.01
CA ARG A 300 7.94 65.29 -53.82
C ARG A 300 8.42 64.48 -52.61
N ARG A 301 7.97 63.23 -52.44
CA ARG A 301 8.43 62.34 -51.36
C ARG A 301 9.84 61.85 -51.65
N ASP A 302 10.14 61.48 -52.89
CA ASP A 302 11.46 61.02 -53.30
C ASP A 302 12.49 62.14 -53.29
N LEU A 303 12.10 63.34 -53.72
CA LEU A 303 12.90 64.55 -53.57
C LEU A 303 13.22 64.86 -52.10
N ARG A 304 12.23 64.72 -51.20
CA ARG A 304 12.49 64.83 -49.75
C ARG A 304 13.45 63.75 -49.24
N ARG A 305 13.35 62.52 -49.74
CA ARG A 305 14.28 61.42 -49.39
C ARG A 305 15.70 61.67 -49.89
N LEU A 306 15.86 62.35 -51.01
CA LEU A 306 17.15 62.76 -51.57
C LEU A 306 17.72 64.04 -50.92
N GLY A 307 17.08 64.54 -49.85
CA GLY A 307 17.55 65.72 -49.11
C GLY A 307 17.15 67.05 -49.75
N TRP A 308 16.27 67.05 -50.76
CA TRP A 308 15.71 68.29 -51.32
C TRP A 308 14.56 68.78 -50.45
N THR A 309 14.89 69.58 -49.44
CA THR A 309 13.94 70.43 -48.72
C THR A 309 13.75 71.70 -49.55
N GLY A 310 12.81 71.67 -50.50
CA GLY A 310 12.52 72.81 -51.36
C GLY A 310 12.04 74.01 -50.54
N ASP A 311 12.84 75.08 -50.55
CA ASP A 311 12.32 76.45 -50.46
C ASP A 311 11.63 76.82 -51.78
#